data_AF-A0A955ITL9-F1
#
_entry.id   AF-A0A955ITL9-F1
#
_cell.length_a   1.000
_cell.length_b   1.000
_cell.length_c   1.000
_cell.angle_alpha   90.00
_cell.angle_beta   90.00
_cell.angle_gamma   90.00
#
_symmetry.space_group_name_H-M   'P 1'
#
loop_
_entity.id
_entity.type
_entity.pdbx_description
1 polymer ?
#
loop_
_entity_poly.entity_id
_entity_poly.type
_entity_poly.pdbx_seq_one_letter_code
_entity_poly.pdbx_strand_id
1 'polypeptide(L)'
;RVETRQALEPTDLLVGRVIDEHKPRFGRSDYLIRPIIGIDEDSGAIAVTEQLRAGQTVRLHVPDPLLAHEDLDLLLDGQRLHGPAGAALLCQCVGRGSSFFGRSGHDAALIASALRERRLPAEQRAKGGTPLDPAEPDFPLIGCSAATQLGPVGIAMHGRAACCLVLR
;
A
#
# COMPACT_ATOMS: atom_id res chain seq x y z
N ARG A 1 23.48 4.01 16.90
CA ARG A 1 22.80 3.41 15.73
C ARG A 1 22.97 4.43 14.61
N VAL A 2 23.88 4.17 13.68
CA VAL A 2 24.22 5.13 12.62
C VAL A 2 23.06 5.10 11.63
N GLU A 3 22.20 6.11 11.65
CA GLU A 3 21.21 6.32 10.61
C GLU A 3 21.97 6.65 9.33
N THR A 4 22.00 5.70 8.40
CA THR A 4 22.44 5.95 7.03
C THR A 4 21.49 6.98 6.45
N ARG A 5 21.93 8.24 6.41
CA ARG A 5 21.22 9.33 5.72
C ARG A 5 21.33 9.02 4.23
N GLN A 6 20.44 8.16 3.74
CA GLN A 6 20.33 7.84 2.34
C GLN A 6 20.01 9.16 1.62
N ALA A 7 20.81 9.52 0.62
CA ALA A 7 20.56 10.71 -0.18
C ALA A 7 19.23 10.49 -0.90
N LEU A 8 18.17 11.08 -0.36
CA LEU A 8 16.86 11.10 -0.99
C LEU A 8 16.92 12.23 -2.01
N GLU A 9 16.69 11.91 -3.28
CA GLU A 9 16.43 12.95 -4.25
C GLU A 9 15.09 13.60 -3.86
N PRO A 10 14.95 14.93 -3.97
CA PRO A 10 13.72 15.58 -3.52
C PRO A 10 12.46 15.10 -4.26
N THR A 11 12.60 14.54 -5.46
CA THR A 11 11.53 13.89 -6.23
C THR A 11 11.09 12.53 -5.68
N ASP A 12 11.88 11.93 -4.79
CA ASP A 12 11.52 10.69 -4.10
C ASP A 12 10.58 10.95 -2.90
N LEU A 13 10.38 12.22 -2.54
CA LEU A 13 9.48 12.63 -1.48
C LEU A 13 8.03 12.73 -1.96
N LEU A 14 7.11 12.52 -1.02
CA LEU A 14 5.69 12.68 -1.22
C LEU A 14 5.18 13.80 -0.34
N VAL A 15 4.14 14.49 -0.79
CA VAL A 15 3.36 15.40 0.05
C VAL A 15 2.03 14.75 0.42
N GLY A 16 1.71 14.77 1.71
CA GLY A 16 0.41 14.38 2.25
C GLY A 16 -0.37 15.62 2.66
N ARG A 17 -1.51 15.88 2.03
CA ARG A 17 -2.44 16.93 2.48
C ARG A 17 -3.46 16.34 3.45
N VAL A 18 -3.71 17.00 4.58
CA VAL A 18 -4.74 16.58 5.53
C VAL A 18 -6.12 16.62 4.87
N ILE A 19 -6.90 15.56 5.09
CA ILE A 19 -8.23 15.38 4.50
C ILE A 19 -9.30 16.10 5.33
N ASP A 20 -9.19 15.99 6.66
CA ASP A 20 -10.09 16.63 7.64
C ASP A 20 -9.24 17.36 8.69
N GLU A 21 -9.22 18.68 8.60
CA GLU A 21 -8.41 19.55 9.47
C GLU A 21 -9.01 19.74 10.87
N HIS A 22 -10.24 19.28 11.10
CA HIS A 22 -10.92 19.43 12.39
C HIS A 22 -10.50 18.36 13.41
N LYS A 23 -9.69 17.38 13.01
CA LYS A 23 -9.19 16.33 13.90
C LYS A 23 -8.05 16.84 14.79
N PRO A 24 -8.03 16.50 16.09
CA PRO A 24 -6.97 16.92 17.00
C PRO A 24 -5.61 16.23 16.71
N ARG A 25 -5.63 15.08 16.03
CA ARG A 25 -4.44 14.32 15.61
C ARG A 25 -4.72 13.63 14.28
N PHE A 26 -3.67 13.52 13.46
CA PHE A 26 -3.73 12.89 12.14
C PHE A 26 -2.93 11.57 12.12
N GLY A 27 -3.60 10.48 11.75
CA GLY A 27 -3.02 9.16 11.52
C GLY A 27 -2.73 8.89 10.04
N ARG A 28 -2.38 7.62 9.73
CA ARG A 28 -1.99 7.18 8.37
C ARG A 28 -3.08 7.43 7.32
N SER A 29 -4.35 7.29 7.70
CA SER A 29 -5.51 7.45 6.80
C SER A 29 -6.03 8.87 6.68
N ASP A 30 -5.39 9.86 7.33
CA ASP A 30 -5.85 11.25 7.34
C ASP A 30 -5.17 12.13 6.28
N TYR A 31 -4.33 11.53 5.42
CA TYR A 31 -3.56 12.21 4.39
C TYR A 31 -3.94 11.78 2.98
N LEU A 32 -4.02 12.75 2.08
CA LEU A 32 -4.06 12.55 0.64
C LEU A 32 -2.64 12.66 0.08
N ILE A 33 -2.08 11.54 -0.38
CA ILE A 33 -0.68 11.44 -0.79
C ILE A 33 -0.49 11.73 -2.29
N ARG A 34 0.52 12.57 -2.59
CA ARG A 34 0.88 13.04 -3.94
C ARG A 34 2.39 13.04 -4.13
N PRO A 35 2.88 12.69 -5.34
CA PRO A 35 4.30 12.86 -5.65
C PRO A 35 4.67 14.33 -5.75
N ILE A 36 5.88 14.66 -5.29
CA ILE A 36 6.57 15.89 -5.65
C ILE A 36 7.20 15.67 -7.03
N ILE A 37 6.90 16.56 -7.98
CA ILE A 37 7.34 16.43 -9.38
C ILE A 37 8.48 17.38 -9.73
N GLY A 38 8.85 18.28 -8.82
CA GLY A 38 9.96 19.19 -9.01
C GLY A 38 10.13 20.13 -7.84
N ILE A 39 11.34 20.67 -7.70
CA ILE A 39 11.68 21.75 -6.78
C ILE A 39 12.40 22.80 -7.60
N ASP A 40 11.97 24.04 -7.45
CA ASP A 40 12.69 25.21 -7.96
C ASP A 40 13.59 25.74 -6.84
N GLU A 41 14.89 25.54 -6.96
CA GLU A 41 15.86 25.89 -5.91
C GLU A 41 15.99 27.41 -5.73
N ASP A 42 15.80 28.19 -6.80
CA ASP A 42 15.95 29.65 -6.77
C ASP A 42 14.84 30.31 -5.96
N SER A 43 13.60 29.85 -6.13
CA SER A 43 12.43 30.37 -5.40
C SER A 43 12.07 29.57 -4.14
N GLY A 44 12.59 28.35 -4.01
CA GLY A 44 12.18 27.36 -3.00
C GLY A 44 10.80 26.75 -3.26
N ALA A 45 10.22 26.92 -4.46
CA ALA A 45 8.91 26.39 -4.78
C ALA A 45 8.94 24.86 -4.99
N ILE A 46 7.88 24.18 -4.56
CA ILE A 46 7.71 22.73 -4.72
C ILE A 46 6.52 22.47 -5.64
N ALA A 47 6.74 21.77 -6.73
CA ALA A 47 5.71 21.39 -7.67
C ALA A 47 5.08 20.03 -7.28
N VAL A 48 3.75 19.99 -7.21
CA VAL A 48 2.98 18.80 -6.83
C VAL A 48 1.78 18.62 -7.77
N THR A 49 1.31 17.39 -7.94
CA THR A 49 0.17 17.07 -8.82
C THR A 49 -1.19 17.29 -8.14
N GLU A 50 -1.31 18.33 -7.32
CA GLU A 50 -2.48 18.65 -6.51
C GLU A 50 -2.64 20.15 -6.35
N GLN A 51 -3.89 20.62 -6.27
CA GLN A 51 -4.17 22.03 -6.02
C GLN A 51 -4.16 22.30 -4.52
N LEU A 52 -3.04 22.83 -4.03
CA LEU A 52 -2.90 23.30 -2.65
C LEU A 52 -3.36 24.76 -2.53
N ARG A 53 -4.06 25.08 -1.44
CA ARG A 53 -4.49 26.44 -1.07
C ARG A 53 -3.78 26.85 0.22
N ALA A 54 -3.52 28.14 0.36
CA ALA A 54 -2.98 28.68 1.61
C ALA A 54 -3.88 28.33 2.80
N GLY A 55 -3.26 27.98 3.93
CA GLY A 55 -3.94 27.53 5.14
C GLY A 55 -4.12 26.02 5.24
N GLN A 56 -3.88 25.25 4.16
CA GLN A 56 -3.98 23.79 4.22
C GLN A 56 -2.81 23.14 4.96
N THR A 57 -3.10 22.16 5.80
CA THR A 57 -2.05 21.38 6.48
C THR A 57 -1.48 20.30 5.57
N VAL A 58 -0.15 20.29 5.44
CA VAL A 58 0.59 19.27 4.69
C VAL A 58 1.71 18.64 5.53
N ARG A 59 2.13 17.44 5.15
CA ARG A 59 3.27 16.72 5.70
C ARG A 59 4.10 16.12 4.57
N LEU A 60 5.43 16.11 4.72
CA LEU A 60 6.30 15.36 3.82
C LEU A 60 6.40 13.90 4.27
N HIS A 61 6.34 12.99 3.30
CA HIS A 61 6.44 11.56 3.54
C HIS A 61 7.58 10.98 2.71
N VAL A 62 8.36 10.11 3.33
CA VAL A 62 9.35 9.28 2.65
C VAL A 62 8.70 7.93 2.35
N PRO A 63 8.61 7.50 1.09
CA PRO A 63 8.10 6.18 0.77
C PRO A 63 9.06 5.10 1.24
N ASP A 64 8.55 4.16 2.04
CA ASP A 64 9.34 3.06 2.60
C ASP A 64 8.70 1.72 2.21
N PRO A 65 9.39 0.86 1.44
CA PRO A 65 8.84 -0.42 1.00
C PRO A 65 8.64 -1.43 2.14
N LEU A 66 9.42 -1.34 3.22
CA LEU A 66 9.25 -2.21 4.38
C LEU A 66 7.98 -1.84 5.15
N LEU A 67 7.79 -0.55 5.44
CA LEU A 67 6.56 -0.09 6.10
C LEU A 67 5.32 -0.34 5.23
N ALA A 68 5.44 -0.20 3.91
CA ALA A 68 4.36 -0.48 2.97
C ALA A 68 4.01 -1.98 2.89
N HIS A 69 4.97 -2.87 3.16
CA HIS A 69 4.76 -4.31 3.30
C HIS A 69 4.05 -4.61 4.62
N GLU A 70 4.57 -4.11 5.74
CA GLU A 70 3.98 -4.29 7.08
C GLU A 70 2.55 -3.78 7.17
N ASP A 71 2.24 -2.63 6.55
CA ASP A 71 0.88 -2.07 6.49
C ASP A 71 -0.09 -2.99 5.75
N LEU A 72 0.34 -3.58 4.62
CA LEU A 72 -0.49 -4.50 3.86
C LEU A 72 -0.69 -5.82 4.60
N ASP A 73 0.36 -6.34 5.22
CA ASP A 73 0.31 -7.58 6.02
C ASP A 73 -0.66 -7.44 7.20
N LEU A 74 -0.60 -6.31 7.91
CA LEU A 74 -1.53 -6.00 9.01
C LEU A 74 -3.00 -5.94 8.56
N LEU A 75 -3.27 -5.38 7.37
CA LEU A 75 -4.63 -5.36 6.81
C LEU A 75 -5.11 -6.76 6.43
N LEU A 76 -4.21 -7.61 5.93
CA LEU A 76 -4.51 -9.00 5.56
C LEU A 76 -4.75 -9.89 6.79
N ASP A 77 -4.06 -9.65 7.89
CA ASP A 77 -4.35 -10.29 9.18
C ASP A 77 -5.80 -10.11 9.61
N GLY A 78 -6.34 -8.90 9.46
CA GLY A 78 -7.76 -8.64 9.66
C GLY A 78 -8.66 -9.45 8.71
N GLN A 79 -8.26 -9.57 7.45
CA GLN A 79 -9.03 -10.33 6.45
C GLN A 79 -9.10 -11.84 6.74
N ARG A 80 -8.05 -12.41 7.34
CA ARG A 80 -8.00 -13.83 7.74
C ARG A 80 -9.03 -14.18 8.83
N LEU A 81 -9.54 -13.20 9.57
CA LEU A 81 -10.56 -13.42 10.61
C LEU A 81 -11.96 -13.66 10.05
N HIS A 82 -12.23 -13.29 8.81
CA HIS A 82 -13.56 -13.38 8.18
C HIS A 82 -13.83 -14.74 7.50
N GLY A 83 -12.96 -15.73 7.68
CA GLY A 83 -13.08 -17.03 7.03
C GLY A 83 -12.41 -17.10 5.65
N PRO A 84 -12.45 -18.27 4.99
CA PRO A 84 -11.73 -18.50 3.74
C PRO A 84 -12.22 -17.57 2.63
N ALA A 85 -11.29 -17.09 1.82
CA ALA A 85 -11.59 -16.33 0.60
C ALA A 85 -11.68 -17.28 -0.59
N GLY A 86 -12.66 -17.06 -1.46
CA GLY A 86 -12.83 -17.79 -2.71
C GLY A 86 -12.02 -17.19 -3.86
N ALA A 87 -11.80 -15.87 -3.86
CA ALA A 87 -10.99 -15.16 -4.86
C ALA A 87 -10.64 -13.74 -4.40
N ALA A 88 -9.76 -13.04 -5.12
CA ALA A 88 -9.56 -11.62 -4.94
C ALA A 88 -9.28 -10.86 -6.25
N LEU A 89 -9.61 -9.57 -6.24
CA LEU A 89 -9.30 -8.60 -7.29
C LEU A 89 -8.36 -7.53 -6.73
N LEU A 90 -7.16 -7.39 -7.29
CA LEU A 90 -6.17 -6.39 -6.89
C LEU A 90 -6.06 -5.27 -7.92
N CYS A 91 -6.26 -4.03 -7.48
CA CYS A 91 -5.88 -2.82 -8.23
C CYS A 91 -4.76 -2.11 -7.48
N GLN A 92 -3.62 -1.91 -8.11
CA GLN A 92 -2.46 -1.26 -7.49
C GLN A 92 -1.93 -0.10 -8.32
N CYS A 93 -1.36 0.89 -7.64
CA CYS A 93 -0.65 1.97 -8.30
C CYS A 93 0.69 1.47 -8.85
N VAL A 94 1.10 1.91 -10.04
CA VAL A 94 2.41 1.56 -10.64
C VAL A 94 3.59 1.94 -9.72
N GLY A 95 3.44 2.96 -8.87
CA GLY A 95 4.44 3.35 -7.87
C GLY A 95 4.67 2.32 -6.74
N ARG A 96 3.87 1.25 -6.68
CA ARG A 96 4.06 0.07 -5.80
C ARG A 96 4.63 -1.14 -6.58
N GLY A 97 5.21 -0.90 -7.75
CA GLY A 97 5.80 -1.95 -8.58
C GLY A 97 7.20 -2.41 -8.15
N SER A 98 7.90 -3.08 -9.07
CA SER A 98 9.24 -3.63 -8.82
C SER A 98 10.30 -2.59 -8.47
N SER A 99 10.19 -1.36 -8.97
CA SER A 99 11.10 -0.27 -8.60
C SER A 99 10.99 0.11 -7.12
N PHE A 100 9.83 -0.11 -6.49
CA PHE A 100 9.60 0.18 -5.09
C PHE A 100 9.96 -0.99 -4.18
N PHE A 101 9.53 -2.21 -4.53
CA PHE A 101 9.74 -3.40 -3.68
C PHE A 101 10.97 -4.24 -4.03
N GLY A 102 11.72 -3.89 -5.08
CA GLY A 102 12.84 -4.69 -5.58
C GLY A 102 12.44 -6.01 -6.26
N ARG A 103 11.14 -6.32 -6.35
CA ARG A 103 10.59 -7.53 -7.00
C ARG A 103 9.24 -7.27 -7.63
N SER A 104 8.94 -7.96 -8.73
CA SER A 104 7.61 -7.94 -9.33
C SER A 104 6.59 -8.70 -8.48
N GLY A 105 5.33 -8.27 -8.56
CA GLY A 105 4.21 -8.97 -7.93
C GLY A 105 4.25 -9.04 -6.41
N HIS A 106 4.92 -8.11 -5.72
CA HIS A 106 5.02 -8.12 -4.25
C HIS A 106 3.65 -8.16 -3.57
N ASP A 107 2.79 -7.15 -3.81
CA ASP A 107 1.46 -7.08 -3.20
C ASP A 107 0.60 -8.30 -3.58
N ALA A 108 0.67 -8.74 -4.84
CA ALA A 108 -0.08 -9.90 -5.32
C ALA A 108 0.33 -11.21 -4.61
N ALA A 109 1.63 -11.44 -4.47
CA ALA A 109 2.16 -12.60 -3.78
C ALA A 109 1.79 -12.60 -2.29
N LEU A 110 1.85 -11.43 -1.64
CA LEU A 110 1.47 -11.30 -0.23
C LEU A 110 -0.02 -11.59 -0.01
N ILE A 111 -0.89 -11.01 -0.84
CA ILE A 111 -2.34 -11.24 -0.81
C ILE A 111 -2.66 -12.72 -1.07
N ALA A 112 -2.09 -13.30 -2.12
CA ALA A 112 -2.32 -14.71 -2.45
C ALA A 112 -1.86 -15.62 -1.29
N SER A 113 -0.69 -15.36 -0.70
CA SER A 113 -0.20 -16.13 0.45
C SER A 113 -1.15 -16.02 1.65
N ALA A 114 -1.53 -14.80 2.04
CA ALA A 114 -2.35 -14.56 3.21
C ALA A 114 -3.77 -15.12 3.08
N LEU A 115 -4.35 -15.06 1.88
CA LEU A 115 -5.72 -15.53 1.63
C LEU A 115 -5.79 -17.03 1.26
N ARG A 116 -4.67 -17.63 0.80
CA ARG A 116 -4.56 -19.07 0.58
C ARG A 116 -4.53 -19.87 1.87
N GLU A 117 -4.10 -19.26 2.98
CA GLU A 117 -4.00 -19.96 4.26
C GLU A 117 -5.36 -20.48 4.74
N ARG A 118 -5.62 -21.73 4.37
CA ARG A 118 -6.73 -22.52 4.87
C ARG A 118 -6.50 -22.73 6.35
N ARG A 119 -7.50 -22.44 7.19
CA ARG A 119 -7.47 -22.80 8.60
C ARG A 119 -7.55 -24.33 8.71
N LEU A 120 -6.40 -25.00 8.60
CA LEU A 120 -6.31 -26.44 8.74
C LEU A 120 -6.65 -26.86 10.18
N PRO A 121 -7.26 -28.04 10.39
CA PRO A 121 -7.41 -28.65 11.71
C PRO A 121 -6.12 -28.60 12.51
N ALA A 122 -6.23 -28.46 13.84
CA ALA A 122 -5.07 -28.31 14.71
C ALA A 122 -4.08 -29.46 14.58
N GLU A 123 -4.56 -30.69 14.33
CA GLU A 123 -3.69 -31.84 14.08
C GLU A 123 -2.82 -31.73 12.82
N GLN A 124 -3.26 -30.97 11.81
CA GLN A 124 -2.52 -30.77 10.58
C GLN A 124 -1.50 -29.64 10.72
N ARG A 125 -1.82 -28.59 11.48
CA ARG A 125 -0.88 -27.49 11.78
C ARG A 125 0.26 -27.89 12.70
N ALA A 126 0.06 -28.93 13.52
CA ALA A 126 1.11 -29.48 14.39
C ALA A 126 2.16 -30.29 13.61
N LYS A 127 1.89 -30.66 12.36
CA LYS A 127 2.86 -31.33 11.49
C LYS A 127 3.80 -30.29 10.90
N GLY A 128 5.10 -30.62 10.84
CA GLY A 128 6.07 -29.80 10.12
C GLY A 128 5.78 -29.81 8.62
N GLY A 129 5.83 -28.64 7.99
CA GLY A 129 5.61 -28.47 6.54
C GLY A 129 4.21 -27.99 6.17
N THR A 130 4.04 -27.63 4.89
CA THR A 130 2.77 -27.16 4.32
C THR A 130 2.17 -28.28 3.48
N PRO A 131 0.92 -28.72 3.72
CA PRO A 131 0.25 -29.66 2.82
C PRO A 131 0.18 -29.08 1.41
N LEU A 132 0.72 -29.81 0.45
CA LEU A 132 0.58 -29.51 -0.97
C LEU A 132 -0.52 -30.41 -1.51
N ASP A 133 -1.65 -29.82 -1.89
CA ASP A 133 -2.64 -30.48 -2.74
C ASP A 133 -2.37 -30.07 -4.19
N PRO A 134 -1.86 -30.97 -5.05
CA PRO A 134 -1.54 -30.65 -6.44
C PRO A 134 -2.78 -30.33 -7.29
N ALA A 135 -3.97 -30.68 -6.82
CA ALA A 135 -5.23 -30.41 -7.50
C ALA A 135 -5.89 -29.09 -7.05
N GLU A 136 -5.38 -28.48 -5.97
CA GLU A 136 -5.90 -27.20 -5.46
C GLU A 136 -5.30 -26.05 -6.29
N PRO A 137 -6.11 -25.29 -7.04
CA PRO A 137 -5.60 -24.19 -7.85
C PRO A 137 -4.88 -23.17 -6.96
N ASP A 138 -3.91 -22.46 -7.55
CA ASP A 138 -3.40 -21.24 -6.92
C ASP A 138 -4.59 -20.33 -6.58
N PHE A 139 -4.50 -19.64 -5.43
CA PHE A 139 -5.57 -18.76 -4.98
C PHE A 139 -5.95 -17.80 -6.12
N PRO A 140 -7.22 -17.80 -6.60
CA PRO A 140 -7.58 -17.08 -7.81
C PRO A 140 -7.53 -15.57 -7.54
N LEU A 141 -6.41 -14.98 -7.96
CA LEU A 141 -6.11 -13.57 -7.86
C LEU A 141 -5.96 -13.00 -9.27
N ILE A 142 -6.81 -12.03 -9.59
CA ILE A 142 -6.69 -11.24 -10.82
C ILE A 142 -6.49 -9.77 -10.47
N GLY A 143 -5.88 -8.99 -11.35
CA GLY A 143 -5.66 -7.59 -11.06
C GLY A 143 -5.04 -6.80 -12.19
N CYS A 144 -4.90 -5.51 -11.94
CA CYS A 144 -4.22 -4.57 -12.84
C CYS A 144 -3.36 -3.58 -12.06
N SER A 145 -2.33 -3.09 -12.73
CA SER A 145 -1.55 -1.95 -12.28
C SER A 145 -1.97 -0.74 -13.09
N ALA A 146 -2.28 0.36 -12.41
CA ALA A 146 -2.65 1.61 -13.06
C ALA A 146 -1.74 2.75 -12.60
N ALA A 147 -1.36 3.63 -13.52
CA ALA A 147 -0.69 4.89 -13.18
C ALA A 147 -1.67 5.92 -12.58
N THR A 148 -2.91 5.52 -12.35
CA THR A 148 -3.99 6.34 -11.83
C THR A 148 -4.00 6.33 -10.30
N GLN A 149 -4.73 7.29 -9.75
CA GLN A 149 -5.02 7.40 -8.34
C GLN A 149 -6.16 6.42 -7.99
N LEU A 150 -6.07 5.69 -6.87
CA LEU A 150 -7.12 4.76 -6.42
C LEU A 150 -7.97 5.46 -5.34
N GLY A 151 -9.31 5.44 -5.46
CA GLY A 151 -10.22 6.21 -4.61
C GLY A 151 -11.08 5.40 -3.62
N PRO A 152 -11.87 6.04 -2.73
CA PRO A 152 -11.66 7.38 -2.20
C PRO A 152 -11.18 7.36 -0.74
N VAL A 153 -10.53 8.44 -0.33
CA VAL A 153 -10.71 8.95 1.02
C VAL A 153 -11.57 10.22 0.88
N GLY A 154 -12.89 10.08 1.04
CA GLY A 154 -13.88 11.14 0.73
C GLY A 154 -14.22 11.25 -0.77
N ILE A 155 -13.82 12.34 -1.42
CA ILE A 155 -13.94 12.54 -2.90
C ILE A 155 -12.57 12.51 -3.60
N ALA A 156 -11.48 12.28 -2.86
CA ALA A 156 -10.12 12.39 -3.37
C ALA A 156 -9.52 11.01 -3.62
N MET A 157 -8.70 10.90 -4.68
CA MET A 157 -8.03 9.66 -5.05
C MET A 157 -6.57 9.65 -4.57
N HIS A 158 -6.11 8.55 -3.99
CA HIS A 158 -4.81 8.42 -3.33
C HIS A 158 -3.73 7.91 -4.30
N GLY A 159 -2.54 8.52 -4.29
CA GLY A 159 -1.37 8.01 -5.02
C GLY A 159 -0.63 6.92 -4.23
N ARG A 160 0.04 5.97 -4.90
CA ARG A 160 0.83 4.89 -4.26
C ARG A 160 0.04 3.99 -3.30
N ALA A 161 -1.23 3.76 -3.60
CA ALA A 161 -2.09 2.81 -2.89
C ALA A 161 -2.18 1.46 -3.61
N ALA A 162 -2.67 0.46 -2.87
CA ALA A 162 -3.23 -0.77 -3.41
C ALA A 162 -4.62 -0.96 -2.80
N CYS A 163 -5.56 -1.46 -3.59
CA CYS A 163 -6.90 -1.81 -3.17
C CYS A 163 -7.17 -3.26 -3.56
N CYS A 164 -7.67 -4.05 -2.62
CA CYS A 164 -7.98 -5.45 -2.83
C CYS A 164 -9.43 -5.71 -2.44
N LEU A 165 -10.21 -6.21 -3.40
CA LEU A 165 -11.53 -6.76 -3.15
C LEU A 165 -11.40 -8.26 -2.89
N VAL A 166 -11.87 -8.71 -1.73
CA VAL A 166 -11.88 -10.13 -1.35
C VAL A 166 -13.28 -10.70 -1.56
N LEU A 167 -13.39 -11.77 -2.33
CA LEU A 167 -14.62 -12.50 -2.62
C LEU A 167 -14.67 -13.74 -1.74
N ARG A 168 -15.79 -13.99 -1.07
CA ARG A 168 -16.02 -15.12 -0.17
C ARG A 168 -17.24 -15.91 -0.62
#